data_AF-A0A925I1L1-F1
#
_entry.id   AF-A0A925I1L1-F1
#
_cell.length_a   1.000
_cell.length_b   1.000
_cell.length_c   1.000
_cell.angle_alpha   90.00
_cell.angle_beta   90.00
_cell.angle_gamma   90.00
#
_symmetry.space_group_name_H-M   'P 1'
#
loop_
_entity.id
_entity.type
_entity.pdbx_description
1 polymer ?
#
loop_
_entity_poly.entity_id
_entity_poly.type
_entity_poly.pdbx_seq_one_letter_code
_entity_poly.pdbx_strand_id
1 'polypeptide(L)'
;MKQRSEFLTSLKAEVNRRRSSTEDDEELTRLEKELRLVQLAGEQPEEAVRQIEALDGPEREAFAHLLMGLATWMNADEARRPTLRNAKIVREIRDAAAELAAASKLDVRNLAFCEEVKSYGWYTEFSRSQFKPKQQVILYAEVENFAALRIADDSFETELQGSYQIFDSGGNLVDERELPLDKEVCRNYRRDYFLAYKMYLPEGLSSGNYRLELTIEDKKGLAAHQEPVVRRGAKEDKLVKTPSSASSYKGRKLGTGTIEFTIK
;
A
#
# COMPACT_ATOMS: atom_id res chain seq x y z
N MET A 1 -0.63 -39.11 -11.28
CA MET A 1 -0.58 -39.61 -9.89
C MET A 1 0.85 -39.94 -9.46
N LYS A 2 1.51 -40.98 -9.99
CA LYS A 2 2.86 -41.42 -9.56
C LYS A 2 3.94 -40.33 -9.71
N GLN A 3 4.05 -39.70 -10.87
CA GLN A 3 5.01 -38.61 -11.12
C GLN A 3 4.76 -37.37 -10.22
N ARG A 4 3.50 -37.02 -9.94
CA ARG A 4 3.13 -35.91 -9.02
C ARG A 4 3.60 -36.20 -7.60
N SER A 5 3.41 -37.44 -7.14
CA SER A 5 3.85 -37.88 -5.82
C SER A 5 5.37 -37.95 -5.70
N GLU A 6 6.06 -38.44 -6.73
CA GLU A 6 7.53 -38.50 -6.76
C GLU A 6 8.16 -37.11 -6.68
N PHE A 7 7.62 -36.15 -7.44
CA PHE A 7 8.06 -34.75 -7.39
C PHE A 7 7.84 -34.12 -6.01
N LEU A 8 6.64 -34.28 -5.42
CA LEU A 8 6.35 -33.78 -4.07
C LEU A 8 7.30 -34.37 -3.02
N THR A 9 7.57 -35.67 -3.08
CA THR A 9 8.49 -36.35 -2.16
C THR A 9 9.92 -35.81 -2.32
N SER A 10 10.39 -35.67 -3.56
CA SER A 10 11.72 -35.12 -3.86
C SER A 10 11.87 -33.70 -3.33
N LEU A 11 10.86 -32.85 -3.54
CA LEU A 11 10.88 -31.45 -3.10
C LEU A 11 10.85 -31.34 -1.56
N LYS A 12 10.02 -32.16 -0.88
CA LYS A 12 10.02 -32.24 0.59
C LYS A 12 11.39 -32.64 1.15
N ALA A 13 12.05 -33.61 0.53
CA ALA A 13 13.38 -34.04 0.94
C ALA A 13 14.42 -32.92 0.77
N GLU A 14 14.35 -32.18 -0.33
CA GLU A 14 15.25 -31.05 -0.58
C GLU A 14 15.07 -29.92 0.44
N VAL A 15 13.83 -29.50 0.71
CA VAL A 15 13.52 -28.49 1.74
C VAL A 15 14.03 -28.93 3.12
N ASN A 16 13.82 -30.19 3.51
CA ASN A 16 14.29 -30.70 4.80
C ASN A 16 15.82 -30.72 4.90
N ARG A 17 16.53 -31.08 3.82
CA ARG A 17 18.00 -31.01 3.78
C ARG A 17 18.49 -29.58 3.94
N ARG A 18 17.88 -28.64 3.22
CA ARG A 18 18.23 -27.21 3.26
C ARG A 18 17.99 -26.59 4.63
N ARG A 19 16.88 -26.91 5.30
CA ARG A 19 16.60 -26.47 6.69
C ARG A 19 17.68 -26.88 7.70
N SER A 20 18.39 -27.97 7.43
CA SER A 20 19.52 -28.42 8.26
C SER A 20 20.86 -27.82 7.89
N SER A 21 20.93 -27.04 6.80
CA SER A 21 22.12 -26.30 6.37
C SER A 21 22.11 -24.89 6.96
N THR A 22 23.30 -24.29 7.14
CA THR A 22 23.49 -22.90 7.60
C THR A 22 23.59 -21.90 6.43
N GLU A 23 23.31 -22.34 5.20
CA GLU A 23 23.43 -21.54 3.99
C GLU A 23 22.13 -20.84 3.58
N ASP A 24 22.32 -19.77 2.81
CA ASP A 24 21.39 -18.82 2.18
C ASP A 24 19.87 -19.07 2.31
N ASP A 25 19.20 -18.11 2.95
CA ASP A 25 17.76 -18.13 3.30
C ASP A 25 16.86 -17.91 2.07
N GLU A 26 17.36 -17.25 1.01
CA GLU A 26 16.57 -16.91 -0.17
C GLU A 26 16.12 -18.16 -0.96
N GLU A 27 17.04 -19.11 -1.17
CA GLU A 27 16.77 -20.32 -1.94
C GLU A 27 15.88 -21.29 -1.14
N LEU A 28 16.06 -21.39 0.18
CA LEU A 28 15.15 -22.13 1.05
C LEU A 28 13.74 -21.54 0.98
N THR A 29 13.62 -20.22 1.09
CA THR A 29 12.34 -19.50 0.97
C THR A 29 11.66 -19.77 -0.37
N ARG A 30 12.42 -19.77 -1.48
CA ARG A 30 11.90 -20.13 -2.81
C ARG A 30 11.34 -21.55 -2.84
N LEU A 31 12.12 -22.53 -2.33
CA LEU A 31 11.71 -23.93 -2.30
C LEU A 31 10.49 -24.17 -1.40
N GLU A 32 10.35 -23.43 -0.31
CA GLU A 32 9.16 -23.50 0.55
C GLU A 32 7.91 -22.96 -0.15
N LYS A 33 8.02 -21.86 -0.91
CA LYS A 33 6.93 -21.34 -1.76
C LYS A 33 6.50 -22.38 -2.81
N GLU A 34 7.47 -22.99 -3.49
CA GLU A 34 7.22 -24.06 -4.46
C GLU A 34 6.56 -25.27 -3.80
N LEU A 35 7.04 -25.67 -2.61
CA LEU A 35 6.48 -26.78 -1.87
C LEU A 35 5.00 -26.53 -1.54
N ARG A 36 4.60 -25.31 -1.15
CA ARG A 36 3.18 -24.98 -0.91
C ARG A 36 2.32 -25.17 -2.15
N LEU A 37 2.78 -24.69 -3.30
CA LEU A 37 2.06 -24.84 -4.56
C LEU A 37 1.92 -26.32 -4.97
N VAL A 38 2.97 -27.12 -4.79
CA VAL A 38 2.95 -28.55 -5.11
C VAL A 38 2.11 -29.33 -4.11
N GLN A 39 2.13 -28.99 -2.82
CA GLN A 39 1.24 -29.56 -1.81
C GLN A 39 -0.22 -29.29 -2.15
N LEU A 40 -0.51 -28.07 -2.61
CA LEU A 40 -1.85 -27.69 -3.02
C LEU A 40 -2.32 -28.47 -4.25
N ALA A 41 -1.50 -28.52 -5.30
CA ALA A 41 -1.74 -29.37 -6.47
C ALA A 41 -1.79 -30.86 -6.10
N GLY A 42 -1.15 -31.22 -4.99
CA GLY A 42 -1.09 -32.52 -4.33
C GLY A 42 -2.34 -32.94 -3.57
N GLU A 43 -3.40 -32.11 -3.53
CA GLU A 43 -4.59 -32.29 -2.69
C GLU A 43 -4.24 -32.33 -1.18
N GLN A 44 -3.23 -31.56 -0.77
CA GLN A 44 -2.84 -31.33 0.62
C GLN A 44 -3.06 -29.85 0.99
N PRO A 45 -4.30 -29.32 0.94
CA PRO A 45 -4.56 -27.90 1.16
C PRO A 45 -4.17 -27.43 2.57
N GLU A 46 -4.37 -28.25 3.60
CA GLU A 46 -3.99 -27.95 4.98
C GLU A 46 -2.47 -27.75 5.13
N GLU A 47 -1.68 -28.54 4.39
CA GLU A 47 -0.22 -28.41 4.39
C GLU A 47 0.25 -27.23 3.54
N ALA A 48 -0.48 -26.93 2.46
CA ALA A 48 -0.16 -25.84 1.57
C ALA A 48 -0.28 -24.48 2.25
N VAL A 49 -1.31 -24.27 3.08
CA VAL A 49 -1.55 -22.98 3.75
C VAL A 49 -0.65 -22.74 4.97
N ARG A 50 0.23 -23.69 5.32
CA ARG A 50 1.18 -23.49 6.41
C ARG A 50 2.12 -22.33 6.11
N GLN A 51 2.34 -21.50 7.11
CA GLN A 51 3.22 -20.34 7.03
C GLN A 51 4.66 -20.70 6.59
N ILE A 52 5.31 -19.71 5.98
CA ILE A 52 6.73 -19.73 5.60
C ILE A 52 7.39 -18.69 6.51
N GLU A 53 8.09 -19.14 7.55
CA GLU A 53 8.61 -18.27 8.62
C GLU A 53 9.61 -17.22 8.13
N ALA A 54 10.31 -17.50 7.02
CA ALA A 54 11.27 -16.60 6.41
C ALA A 54 10.63 -15.40 5.69
N LEU A 55 9.33 -15.46 5.37
CA LEU A 55 8.61 -14.31 4.83
C LEU A 55 8.33 -13.29 5.93
N ASP A 56 8.34 -12.01 5.57
CA ASP A 56 7.85 -10.98 6.47
C ASP A 56 6.35 -11.18 6.78
N GLY A 57 5.86 -10.51 7.84
CA GLY A 57 4.47 -10.67 8.29
C GLY A 57 3.43 -10.50 7.17
N PRO A 58 3.40 -9.33 6.50
CA PRO A 58 2.44 -9.06 5.42
C PRO A 58 2.57 -10.01 4.23
N GLU A 59 3.78 -10.30 3.75
CA GLU A 59 3.98 -11.22 2.62
C GLU A 59 3.54 -12.64 2.98
N ARG A 60 3.80 -13.07 4.22
CA ARG A 60 3.37 -14.37 4.74
C ARG A 60 1.85 -14.50 4.79
N GLU A 61 1.15 -13.52 5.35
CA GLU A 61 -0.32 -13.53 5.42
C GLU A 61 -0.95 -13.41 4.03
N ALA A 62 -0.40 -12.54 3.17
CA ALA A 62 -0.84 -12.44 1.78
C ALA A 62 -0.71 -13.76 1.03
N PHE A 63 0.44 -14.44 1.17
CA PHE A 63 0.68 -15.72 0.51
C PHE A 63 -0.28 -16.81 1.03
N ALA A 64 -0.57 -16.83 2.32
CA ALA A 64 -1.53 -17.75 2.91
C ALA A 64 -2.95 -17.55 2.34
N HIS A 65 -3.42 -16.30 2.25
CA HIS A 65 -4.71 -15.95 1.63
C HIS A 65 -4.76 -16.35 0.14
N LEU A 66 -3.71 -16.10 -0.64
CA LEU A 66 -3.65 -16.52 -2.04
C LEU A 66 -3.78 -18.05 -2.18
N LEU A 67 -3.09 -18.81 -1.33
CA LEU A 67 -3.20 -20.27 -1.32
C LEU A 67 -4.58 -20.75 -0.88
N MET A 68 -5.21 -20.08 0.10
CA MET A 68 -6.58 -20.39 0.53
C MET A 68 -7.61 -20.14 -0.60
N GLY A 69 -7.43 -19.04 -1.34
CA GLY A 69 -8.23 -18.74 -2.53
C GLY A 69 -8.08 -19.81 -3.60
N LEU A 70 -6.85 -20.23 -3.92
CA LEU A 70 -6.59 -21.30 -4.88
C LEU A 70 -7.12 -22.66 -4.40
N ALA A 71 -7.00 -22.99 -3.12
CA ALA A 71 -7.56 -24.20 -2.52
C ALA A 71 -9.08 -24.24 -2.69
N THR A 72 -9.74 -23.12 -2.40
CA THR A 72 -11.18 -22.95 -2.60
C THR A 72 -11.56 -23.07 -4.09
N TRP A 73 -10.72 -22.56 -5.00
CA TRP A 73 -10.94 -22.67 -6.44
C TRP A 73 -10.93 -24.13 -6.92
N MET A 74 -9.99 -24.93 -6.41
CA MET A 74 -9.77 -26.32 -6.81
C MET A 74 -10.66 -27.34 -6.09
N ASN A 75 -11.37 -26.93 -5.04
CA ASN A 75 -12.27 -27.82 -4.30
C ASN A 75 -13.49 -28.24 -5.16
N ALA A 76 -13.67 -29.55 -5.34
CA ALA A 76 -14.72 -30.11 -6.18
C ALA A 76 -16.15 -29.87 -5.66
N ASP A 77 -16.35 -29.76 -4.34
CA ASP A 77 -17.66 -29.46 -3.76
C ASP A 77 -18.01 -27.98 -3.90
N GLU A 78 -17.02 -27.09 -3.77
CA GLU A 78 -17.20 -25.66 -4.06
C GLU A 78 -17.54 -25.41 -5.54
N ALA A 79 -17.01 -26.24 -6.45
CA ALA A 79 -17.30 -26.14 -7.88
C ALA A 79 -18.79 -26.32 -8.20
N ARG A 80 -19.57 -26.96 -7.33
CA ARG A 80 -21.03 -27.12 -7.47
C ARG A 80 -21.80 -25.80 -7.21
N ARG A 81 -21.15 -24.79 -6.60
CA ARG A 81 -21.73 -23.50 -6.24
C ARG A 81 -20.82 -22.35 -6.71
N PRO A 82 -20.68 -22.13 -8.02
CA PRO A 82 -19.66 -21.24 -8.57
C PRO A 82 -19.75 -19.80 -8.07
N THR A 83 -20.97 -19.26 -7.86
CA THR A 83 -21.15 -17.89 -7.34
C THR A 83 -20.68 -17.76 -5.89
N LEU A 84 -21.05 -18.70 -5.02
CA LEU A 84 -20.62 -18.73 -3.62
C LEU A 84 -19.11 -18.97 -3.51
N ARG A 85 -18.58 -19.89 -4.32
CA ARG A 85 -17.14 -20.14 -4.43
C ARG A 85 -16.39 -18.87 -4.81
N ASN A 86 -16.83 -18.19 -5.87
CA ASN A 86 -16.19 -16.96 -6.34
C ASN A 86 -16.23 -15.87 -5.25
N ALA A 87 -17.32 -15.76 -4.48
CA ALA A 87 -17.40 -14.81 -3.37
C ALA A 87 -16.38 -15.09 -2.27
N LYS A 88 -16.14 -16.37 -1.93
CA LYS A 88 -15.09 -16.77 -0.98
C LYS A 88 -13.71 -16.40 -1.50
N ILE A 89 -13.42 -16.71 -2.77
CA ILE A 89 -12.13 -16.44 -3.40
C ILE A 89 -11.86 -14.95 -3.48
N VAL A 90 -12.85 -14.14 -3.85
CA VAL A 90 -12.72 -12.68 -3.88
C VAL A 90 -12.41 -12.11 -2.50
N ARG A 91 -12.93 -12.71 -1.42
CA ARG A 91 -12.57 -12.31 -0.06
C ARG A 91 -11.09 -12.58 0.21
N GLU A 92 -10.62 -13.80 -0.04
CA GLU A 92 -9.20 -14.15 0.15
C GLU A 92 -8.27 -13.26 -0.69
N ILE A 93 -8.62 -12.97 -1.95
CA ILE A 93 -7.83 -12.06 -2.80
C ILE A 93 -7.80 -10.63 -2.23
N ARG A 94 -8.91 -10.15 -1.68
CA ARG A 94 -8.97 -8.81 -1.07
C ARG A 94 -8.15 -8.73 0.20
N ASP A 95 -8.16 -9.78 1.01
CA ASP A 95 -7.37 -9.84 2.24
C ASP A 95 -5.87 -9.89 1.88
N ALA A 96 -5.48 -10.73 0.91
CA ALA A 96 -4.11 -10.75 0.38
C ALA A 96 -3.68 -9.39 -0.20
N ALA A 97 -4.57 -8.73 -0.95
CA ALA A 97 -4.29 -7.40 -1.50
C ALA A 97 -4.11 -6.35 -0.41
N ALA A 98 -4.88 -6.42 0.69
CA ALA A 98 -4.74 -5.50 1.82
C ALA A 98 -3.40 -5.66 2.56
N GLU A 99 -2.97 -6.91 2.78
CA GLU A 99 -1.66 -7.21 3.37
C GLU A 99 -0.51 -6.69 2.49
N LEU A 100 -0.54 -6.98 1.19
CA LEU A 100 0.47 -6.47 0.25
C LEU A 100 0.43 -4.95 0.11
N ALA A 101 -0.77 -4.35 0.07
CA ALA A 101 -0.94 -2.90 0.03
C ALA A 101 -0.27 -2.24 1.23
N ALA A 102 -0.44 -2.80 2.43
CA ALA A 102 0.22 -2.31 3.64
C ALA A 102 1.76 -2.37 3.51
N ALA A 103 2.33 -3.41 2.89
CA ALA A 103 3.78 -3.58 2.71
C ALA A 103 4.36 -2.90 1.45
N SER A 104 3.50 -2.42 0.56
CA SER A 104 3.90 -1.82 -0.71
C SER A 104 4.28 -0.34 -0.56
N LYS A 105 4.90 0.22 -1.60
CA LYS A 105 5.00 1.68 -1.77
C LYS A 105 3.60 2.27 -1.97
N LEU A 106 3.34 3.47 -1.43
CA LEU A 106 2.13 4.22 -1.78
C LEU A 106 2.13 4.51 -3.27
N ASP A 107 0.95 4.41 -3.85
CA ASP A 107 0.72 4.86 -5.22
C ASP A 107 -0.17 6.10 -5.20
N VAL A 108 0.24 7.14 -5.92
CA VAL A 108 -0.46 8.42 -6.00
C VAL A 108 -0.83 8.62 -7.46
N ARG A 109 -2.13 8.56 -7.74
CA ARG A 109 -2.68 8.57 -9.09
C ARG A 109 -3.69 9.69 -9.27
N ASN A 110 -4.03 9.95 -10.53
CA ASN A 110 -5.05 10.93 -10.91
C ASN A 110 -4.80 12.31 -10.27
N LEU A 111 -3.53 12.72 -10.20
CA LEU A 111 -3.15 14.03 -9.69
C LEU A 111 -3.66 15.10 -10.65
N ALA A 112 -4.53 15.99 -10.18
CA ALA A 112 -5.18 17.00 -11.02
C ALA A 112 -5.40 18.32 -10.28
N PHE A 113 -5.44 19.40 -11.06
CA PHE A 113 -5.96 20.68 -10.59
C PHE A 113 -7.46 20.74 -10.88
N CYS A 114 -8.26 20.89 -9.82
CA CYS A 114 -9.71 20.87 -9.89
C CYS A 114 -10.33 22.20 -9.47
N GLU A 115 -11.44 22.53 -10.12
CA GLU A 115 -12.36 23.61 -9.75
C GLU A 115 -13.23 23.18 -8.56
N GLU A 116 -13.70 21.93 -8.58
CA GLU A 116 -14.58 21.34 -7.58
C GLU A 116 -14.24 19.86 -7.36
N VAL A 117 -14.30 19.39 -6.11
CA VAL A 117 -14.22 17.97 -5.75
C VAL A 117 -15.41 17.63 -4.86
N LYS A 118 -16.20 16.63 -5.25
CA LYS A 118 -17.38 16.18 -4.51
C LYS A 118 -17.11 14.89 -3.74
N SER A 119 -16.45 13.93 -4.37
CA SER A 119 -16.09 12.65 -3.79
C SER A 119 -14.98 11.98 -4.60
N TYR A 120 -14.58 10.77 -4.18
CA TYR A 120 -13.68 9.91 -4.95
C TYR A 120 -14.18 9.77 -6.40
N GLY A 121 -13.29 10.00 -7.38
CA GLY A 121 -13.61 9.93 -8.81
C GLY A 121 -14.66 10.94 -9.30
N TRP A 122 -15.17 11.84 -8.45
CA TRP A 122 -16.18 12.83 -8.82
C TRP A 122 -15.69 14.24 -8.54
N TYR A 123 -15.02 14.80 -9.54
CA TYR A 123 -14.43 16.13 -9.52
C TYR A 123 -14.52 16.78 -10.91
N THR A 124 -14.37 18.09 -10.94
CA THR A 124 -14.31 18.90 -12.16
C THR A 124 -12.92 19.49 -12.26
N GLU A 125 -12.13 19.01 -13.22
CA GLU A 125 -10.82 19.59 -13.53
C GLU A 125 -10.94 20.97 -14.17
N PHE A 126 -9.92 21.80 -14.03
CA PHE A 126 -9.82 22.99 -14.87
C PHE A 126 -9.71 22.58 -16.34
N SER A 127 -10.46 23.26 -17.22
CA SER A 127 -10.41 22.99 -18.66
C SER A 127 -9.03 23.14 -19.31
N ARG A 128 -8.11 23.87 -18.66
CA ARG A 128 -6.71 24.03 -19.05
C ARG A 128 -5.85 24.17 -17.79
N SER A 129 -4.67 23.56 -17.79
CA SER A 129 -3.64 23.75 -16.75
C SER A 129 -2.92 25.10 -16.90
N GLN A 130 -3.69 26.20 -16.99
CA GLN A 130 -3.20 27.56 -17.15
C GLN A 130 -3.79 28.43 -16.05
N PHE A 131 -2.94 28.97 -15.19
CA PHE A 131 -3.34 29.65 -13.98
C PHE A 131 -2.70 31.02 -13.85
N LYS A 132 -3.18 31.80 -12.88
CA LYS A 132 -2.58 33.07 -12.46
C LYS A 132 -1.90 32.89 -11.10
N PRO A 133 -0.88 33.71 -10.78
CA PRO A 133 -0.38 33.79 -9.40
C PRO A 133 -1.53 34.09 -8.43
N LYS A 134 -1.49 33.53 -7.22
CA LYS A 134 -2.57 33.63 -6.22
C LYS A 134 -3.92 33.06 -6.65
N GLN A 135 -4.02 32.34 -7.77
CA GLN A 135 -5.26 31.66 -8.11
C GLN A 135 -5.52 30.51 -7.13
N GLN A 136 -6.74 30.42 -6.62
CA GLN A 136 -7.18 29.29 -5.82
C GLN A 136 -7.42 28.08 -6.73
N VAL A 137 -6.90 26.93 -6.31
CA VAL A 137 -7.09 25.62 -6.98
C VAL A 137 -7.35 24.55 -5.93
N ILE A 138 -7.93 23.42 -6.34
CA ILE A 138 -7.96 22.19 -5.54
C ILE A 138 -6.95 21.23 -6.13
N LEU A 139 -5.97 20.78 -5.34
CA LEU A 139 -5.08 19.70 -5.73
C LEU A 139 -5.72 18.37 -5.32
N TYR A 140 -6.22 17.64 -6.31
CA TYR A 140 -6.85 16.33 -6.15
C TYR A 140 -5.82 15.22 -6.39
N ALA A 141 -5.84 14.17 -5.57
CA ALA A 141 -5.06 12.95 -5.80
C ALA A 141 -5.78 11.73 -5.23
N GLU A 142 -5.69 10.60 -5.92
CA GLU A 142 -6.10 9.30 -5.40
C GLU A 142 -4.89 8.59 -4.81
N VAL A 143 -5.09 7.94 -3.66
CA VAL A 143 -4.01 7.25 -2.94
C VAL A 143 -4.37 5.77 -2.79
N GLU A 144 -3.52 4.92 -3.33
CA GLU A 144 -3.59 3.46 -3.15
C GLU A 144 -2.43 2.97 -2.27
N ASN A 145 -2.55 1.71 -1.85
CA ASN A 145 -1.56 1.04 -1.00
C ASN A 145 -1.30 1.75 0.33
N PHE A 146 -2.24 2.48 0.91
CA PHE A 146 -2.08 3.06 2.24
C PHE A 146 -2.37 2.01 3.33
N ALA A 147 -1.78 2.19 4.51
CA ALA A 147 -2.06 1.37 5.68
C ALA A 147 -3.28 1.91 6.45
N ALA A 148 -4.09 0.99 6.95
CA ALA A 148 -5.15 1.29 7.91
C ALA A 148 -4.89 0.54 9.21
N LEU A 149 -4.49 1.27 10.25
CA LEU A 149 -4.17 0.69 11.55
C LEU A 149 -5.47 0.35 12.30
N ARG A 150 -5.67 -0.91 12.66
CA ARG A 150 -6.79 -1.31 13.52
C ARG A 150 -6.56 -0.79 14.95
N ILE A 151 -7.44 0.10 15.41
CA ILE A 151 -7.33 0.74 16.74
C ILE A 151 -8.39 0.23 17.73
N ALA A 152 -9.44 -0.42 17.24
CA ALA A 152 -10.46 -1.13 18.02
C ALA A 152 -11.14 -2.18 17.14
N ASP A 153 -12.13 -2.91 17.68
CA ASP A 153 -12.68 -4.07 16.97
C ASP A 153 -13.23 -3.76 15.57
N ASP A 154 -13.97 -2.66 15.47
CA ASP A 154 -14.58 -2.14 14.23
C ASP A 154 -14.10 -0.71 13.95
N SER A 155 -12.79 -0.46 14.06
CA SER A 155 -12.22 0.87 13.85
C SER A 155 -10.82 0.82 13.30
N PHE A 156 -10.64 1.47 12.15
CA PHE A 156 -9.40 1.58 11.41
C PHE A 156 -9.02 3.05 11.24
N GLU A 157 -7.78 3.39 11.55
CA GLU A 157 -7.21 4.72 11.43
C GLU A 157 -6.25 4.79 10.23
N THR A 158 -6.43 5.79 9.37
CA THR A 158 -5.50 6.15 8.29
C THR A 158 -5.01 7.57 8.52
N GLU A 159 -3.72 7.82 8.26
CA GLU A 159 -3.10 9.12 8.48
C GLU A 159 -2.10 9.43 7.35
N LEU A 160 -2.44 10.40 6.50
CA LEU A 160 -1.66 10.80 5.34
C LEU A 160 -1.20 12.26 5.45
N GLN A 161 0.10 12.47 5.28
CA GLN A 161 0.72 13.80 5.29
C GLN A 161 1.18 14.14 3.87
N GLY A 162 0.59 15.18 3.29
CA GLY A 162 1.00 15.69 1.99
C GLY A 162 2.07 16.78 2.09
N SER A 163 2.89 16.89 1.05
CA SER A 163 3.71 18.06 0.75
C SER A 163 3.85 18.22 -0.77
N TYR A 164 4.09 19.43 -1.25
CA TYR A 164 4.42 19.64 -2.66
C TYR A 164 5.67 20.49 -2.84
N GLN A 165 6.29 20.30 -4.00
CA GLN A 165 7.37 21.12 -4.53
C GLN A 165 6.96 21.62 -5.92
N ILE A 166 7.26 22.88 -6.23
CA ILE A 166 7.06 23.47 -7.55
C ILE A 166 8.43 23.78 -8.15
N PHE A 167 8.65 23.31 -9.38
CA PHE A 167 9.85 23.54 -10.16
C PHE A 167 9.55 24.39 -11.38
N ASP A 168 10.45 25.30 -11.73
CA ASP A 168 10.39 26.03 -13.01
C ASP A 168 10.87 25.15 -14.19
N SER A 169 10.80 25.69 -15.41
CA SER A 169 11.30 25.01 -16.62
C SER A 169 12.80 24.71 -16.63
N GLY A 170 13.58 25.40 -15.78
CA GLY A 170 15.00 25.14 -15.59
C GLY A 170 15.28 24.03 -14.57
N GLY A 171 14.25 23.51 -13.90
CA GLY A 171 14.36 22.52 -12.83
C GLY A 171 14.71 23.13 -11.47
N ASN A 172 14.63 24.45 -11.31
CA ASN A 172 14.89 25.10 -10.03
C ASN A 172 13.64 25.01 -9.15
N LEU A 173 13.82 24.67 -7.86
CA LEU A 173 12.75 24.71 -6.87
C LEU A 173 12.36 26.17 -6.61
N VAL A 174 11.09 26.51 -6.83
CA VAL A 174 10.56 27.87 -6.67
C VAL A 174 9.56 28.01 -5.52
N ASP A 175 8.93 26.92 -5.08
CA ASP A 175 8.11 26.86 -3.87
C ASP A 175 8.07 25.45 -3.31
N GLU A 176 7.93 25.33 -2.00
CA GLU A 176 7.75 24.06 -1.30
C GLU A 176 6.84 24.28 -0.09
N ARG A 177 5.85 23.41 0.10
CA ARG A 177 4.95 23.47 1.26
C ARG A 177 4.54 22.11 1.78
N GLU A 178 4.42 22.02 3.09
CA GLU A 178 3.67 20.96 3.75
C GLU A 178 2.17 21.28 3.69
N LEU A 179 1.36 20.27 3.41
CA LEU A 179 -0.10 20.35 3.32
C LEU A 179 -0.72 19.95 4.67
N PRO A 180 -2.01 20.23 4.92
CA PRO A 180 -2.66 19.75 6.13
C PRO A 180 -2.60 18.22 6.25
N LEU A 181 -2.41 17.73 7.48
CA LEU A 181 -2.54 16.31 7.81
C LEU A 181 -3.98 15.85 7.57
N ASP A 182 -4.14 14.75 6.85
CA ASP A 182 -5.42 14.09 6.67
C ASP A 182 -5.49 12.85 7.58
N LYS A 183 -6.43 12.85 8.52
CA LYS A 183 -6.62 11.77 9.49
C LYS A 183 -8.08 11.33 9.47
N GLU A 184 -8.28 10.06 9.19
CA GLU A 184 -9.59 9.45 9.15
C GLU A 184 -9.70 8.22 10.05
N VAL A 185 -10.90 8.03 10.61
CA VAL A 185 -11.26 6.83 11.36
C VAL A 185 -12.52 6.24 10.72
N CYS A 186 -12.38 5.03 10.17
CA CYS A 186 -13.43 4.31 9.48
C CYS A 186 -13.78 3.02 10.23
N ARG A 187 -15.06 2.60 10.17
CA ARG A 187 -15.46 1.28 10.70
C ARG A 187 -14.97 0.11 9.84
N ASN A 188 -14.66 0.39 8.59
CA ASN A 188 -14.21 -0.59 7.60
C ASN A 188 -12.87 -0.14 7.02
N TYR A 189 -12.12 -1.09 6.47
CA TYR A 189 -10.95 -0.79 5.65
C TYR A 189 -11.38 0.01 4.41
N ARG A 190 -10.90 1.25 4.28
CA ARG A 190 -11.21 2.12 3.16
C ARG A 190 -10.48 1.63 1.91
N ARG A 191 -11.13 1.72 0.75
CA ARG A 191 -10.56 1.27 -0.53
C ARG A 191 -10.39 2.39 -1.55
N ASP A 192 -11.23 3.42 -1.41
CA ASP A 192 -11.34 4.60 -2.26
C ASP A 192 -10.91 5.84 -1.46
N TYR A 193 -9.59 6.01 -1.34
CA TYR A 193 -8.99 7.15 -0.64
C TYR A 193 -8.58 8.22 -1.63
N PHE A 194 -8.94 9.46 -1.34
CA PHE A 194 -8.52 10.62 -2.12
C PHE A 194 -8.20 11.79 -1.19
N LEU A 195 -7.33 12.67 -1.65
CA LEU A 195 -6.97 13.92 -1.01
C LEU A 195 -7.43 15.08 -1.90
N ALA A 196 -7.95 16.13 -1.29
CA ALA A 196 -8.44 17.31 -1.99
C ALA A 196 -7.99 18.59 -1.26
N TYR A 197 -6.79 19.06 -1.58
CA TYR A 197 -6.19 20.21 -0.92
C TYR A 197 -6.60 21.52 -1.58
N LYS A 198 -7.38 22.34 -0.89
CA LYS A 198 -7.63 23.72 -1.31
C LYS A 198 -6.38 24.55 -1.05
N MET A 199 -5.79 25.12 -2.10
CA MET A 199 -4.58 25.92 -1.99
C MET A 199 -4.59 27.11 -2.95
N TYR A 200 -3.75 28.09 -2.67
CA TYR A 200 -3.45 29.21 -3.55
C TYR A 200 -2.09 28.99 -4.18
N LEU A 201 -1.99 29.17 -5.50
CA LEU A 201 -0.69 29.16 -6.18
C LEU A 201 0.17 30.33 -5.67
N PRO A 202 1.51 30.16 -5.55
CA PRO A 202 2.38 31.20 -5.02
C PRO A 202 2.31 32.51 -5.80
N GLU A 203 2.46 33.63 -5.10
CA GLU A 203 2.43 34.96 -5.72
C GLU A 203 3.66 35.22 -6.61
N GLY A 204 4.81 34.66 -6.25
CA GLY A 204 6.08 34.90 -6.94
C GLY A 204 6.26 34.15 -8.25
N LEU A 205 5.26 33.39 -8.72
CA LEU A 205 5.38 32.68 -10.00
C LEU A 205 5.29 33.67 -11.16
N SER A 206 6.36 33.73 -11.95
CA SER A 206 6.38 34.49 -13.20
C SER A 206 5.64 33.73 -14.30
N SER A 207 5.35 34.40 -15.43
CA SER A 207 4.78 33.68 -16.57
C SER A 207 5.77 32.63 -17.09
N GLY A 208 5.29 31.40 -17.29
CA GLY A 208 6.15 30.28 -17.68
C GLY A 208 5.54 28.92 -17.37
N ASN A 209 6.28 27.86 -17.69
CA ASN A 209 5.89 26.48 -17.43
C ASN A 209 6.49 26.00 -16.10
N TYR A 210 5.72 25.21 -15.38
CA TYR A 210 6.05 24.70 -14.07
C TYR A 210 5.65 23.24 -13.94
N ARG A 211 6.35 22.54 -13.06
CA ARG A 211 6.04 21.18 -12.63
C ARG A 211 5.78 21.17 -11.14
N LEU A 212 4.62 20.67 -10.72
CA LEU A 212 4.32 20.39 -9.33
C LEU A 212 4.57 18.90 -9.06
N GLU A 213 5.32 18.61 -8.02
CA GLU A 213 5.53 17.27 -7.49
C GLU A 213 4.85 17.17 -6.13
N LEU A 214 3.83 16.32 -6.02
CA LEU A 214 3.15 15.99 -4.78
C LEU A 214 3.83 14.77 -4.16
N THR A 215 4.20 14.86 -2.90
CA THR A 215 4.64 13.73 -2.08
C THR A 215 3.61 13.48 -0.98
N ILE A 216 3.18 12.23 -0.86
CA ILE A 216 2.32 11.76 0.23
C ILE A 216 3.13 10.80 1.09
N GLU A 217 3.06 10.98 2.40
CA GLU A 217 3.60 10.07 3.40
C GLU A 217 2.47 9.42 4.20
N ASP A 218 2.52 8.10 4.29
CA ASP A 218 1.65 7.32 5.16
C ASP A 218 2.30 7.15 6.53
N LYS A 219 1.71 7.83 7.53
CA LYS A 219 2.20 7.86 8.92
C LYS A 219 1.92 6.56 9.67
N LYS A 220 1.04 5.70 9.16
CA LYS A 220 0.71 4.38 9.75
C LYS A 220 1.41 3.22 9.06
N GLY A 221 1.98 3.43 7.88
CA GLY A 221 2.65 2.41 7.07
C GLY A 221 3.57 1.49 7.88
N LEU A 222 4.46 2.06 8.69
CA LEU A 222 5.39 1.28 9.53
C LEU A 222 4.71 0.57 10.72
N ALA A 223 3.64 1.14 11.27
CA ALA A 223 2.99 0.65 12.48
C ALA A 223 1.98 -0.46 12.20
N ALA A 224 1.37 -0.48 11.01
CA ALA A 224 0.44 -1.53 10.60
C ALA A 224 1.10 -2.92 10.48
N HIS A 225 2.43 -2.96 10.37
CA HIS A 225 3.23 -4.20 10.36
C HIS A 225 3.52 -4.76 11.75
N GLN A 226 3.25 -4.00 12.80
CA GLN A 226 3.39 -4.45 14.17
C GLN A 226 1.99 -4.68 14.70
N GLU A 227 1.65 -5.92 15.07
CA GLU A 227 0.39 -6.17 15.77
C GLU A 227 0.25 -5.15 16.90
N PRO A 228 -0.93 -4.50 17.04
CA PRO A 228 -1.13 -3.57 18.13
C PRO A 228 -1.04 -4.35 19.43
N VAL A 229 0.10 -4.25 20.11
CA VAL A 229 0.22 -4.60 21.52
C VAL A 229 -0.84 -3.76 22.22
N VAL A 230 -1.88 -4.41 22.73
CA VAL A 230 -2.91 -3.79 23.56
C VAL A 230 -2.22 -3.27 24.82
N ARG A 231 -1.70 -2.05 24.76
CA ARG A 231 -1.04 -1.39 25.88
C ARG A 231 -2.12 -0.90 26.83
N ARG A 232 -2.42 -1.70 27.85
CA ARG A 232 -3.05 -1.20 29.07
C ARG A 232 -2.07 -0.28 29.79
N GLY A 233 -2.25 1.02 29.59
CA GLY A 233 -1.91 2.13 30.47
C GLY A 233 -0.45 2.31 30.92
N ALA A 234 0.21 3.37 30.43
CA ALA A 234 1.15 4.18 31.22
C ALA A 234 1.47 5.51 30.49
N LYS A 235 1.77 6.53 31.30
CA LYS A 235 1.77 7.98 31.04
C LYS A 235 2.86 8.50 30.07
N GLU A 236 2.57 9.69 29.54
CA GLU A 236 3.44 10.60 28.76
C GLU A 236 4.75 10.97 29.47
N ASP A 237 5.83 11.16 28.70
CA ASP A 237 6.64 12.38 28.78
C ASP A 237 7.46 12.66 27.51
N LYS A 238 7.67 13.95 27.23
CA LYS A 238 8.16 14.56 25.97
C LYS A 238 9.69 14.52 25.80
N LEU A 239 10.18 14.49 24.54
CA LEU A 239 11.27 15.37 24.10
C LEU A 239 11.33 15.55 22.57
N VAL A 240 11.38 16.81 22.14
CA VAL A 240 11.47 17.28 20.75
C VAL A 240 12.94 17.24 20.26
N LYS A 241 13.17 16.72 19.05
CA LYS A 241 14.35 17.06 18.23
C LYS A 241 13.95 17.14 16.74
N THR A 242 14.25 18.26 16.10
CA THR A 242 14.12 18.50 14.66
C THR A 242 15.28 17.84 13.89
N PRO A 243 15.06 17.20 12.73
CA PRO A 243 16.13 16.77 11.85
C PRO A 243 16.23 17.57 10.53
N SER A 244 17.48 17.67 10.08
CA SER A 244 17.97 18.24 8.82
C SER A 244 17.56 17.42 7.57
N SER A 245 17.49 18.11 6.43
CA SER A 245 16.63 17.86 5.26
C SER A 245 17.09 16.81 4.23
N ALA A 246 18.07 15.94 4.50
CA ALA A 246 18.53 14.96 3.50
C ALA A 246 18.60 13.49 3.99
N SER A 247 18.36 13.23 5.29
CA SER A 247 18.40 11.87 5.89
C SER A 247 17.02 11.34 6.29
N SER A 248 15.95 12.06 5.96
CA SER A 248 14.66 11.91 6.66
C SER A 248 13.76 10.79 6.11
N TYR A 249 14.05 10.17 4.97
CA TYR A 249 13.13 9.25 4.28
C TYR A 249 13.33 7.75 4.56
N LYS A 250 14.37 7.36 5.30
CA LYS A 250 14.65 5.94 5.56
C LYS A 250 13.55 5.35 6.47
N GLY A 251 12.78 4.40 5.94
CA GLY A 251 11.65 3.77 6.64
C GLY A 251 10.29 4.45 6.40
N ARG A 252 10.22 5.58 5.68
CA ARG A 252 8.92 6.20 5.39
C ARG A 252 8.25 5.53 4.19
N LYS A 253 6.93 5.33 4.30
CA LYS A 253 6.12 4.83 3.21
C LYS A 253 5.58 6.02 2.40
N LEU A 254 6.11 6.21 1.20
CA LEU A 254 5.93 7.42 0.40
C LEU A 254 5.35 7.11 -0.97
N GLY A 255 4.55 8.03 -1.48
CA GLY A 255 4.03 8.02 -2.84
C GLY A 255 4.21 9.40 -3.47
N THR A 256 4.45 9.44 -4.77
CA THR A 256 4.75 10.69 -5.48
C THR A 256 3.93 10.78 -6.74
N GLY A 257 3.31 11.94 -6.98
CA GLY A 257 2.63 12.29 -8.22
C GLY A 257 3.19 13.57 -8.81
N THR A 258 3.10 13.72 -10.13
CA THR A 258 3.62 14.90 -10.83
C THR A 258 2.59 15.44 -11.81
N ILE A 259 2.44 16.76 -11.86
CA ILE A 259 1.57 17.45 -12.83
C ILE A 259 2.25 18.73 -13.34
N GLU A 260 2.04 19.03 -14.61
CA GLU A 260 2.56 20.24 -15.25
C GLU A 260 1.47 21.31 -15.37
N PHE A 261 1.86 22.57 -15.28
CA PHE A 261 0.98 23.72 -15.49
C PHE A 261 1.75 24.95 -15.98
N THR A 262 1.01 25.95 -16.46
CA THR A 262 1.56 27.21 -16.93
C THR A 262 0.99 28.37 -16.14
N ILE A 263 1.81 29.37 -15.84
CA ILE A 263 1.37 30.66 -15.31
C ILE A 263 1.28 31.70 -16.44
N LYS A 264 0.15 32.43 -16.46
CA LYS A 264 -0.14 33.53 -17.39
C LYS A 264 -0.20 34.88 -16.70
#